data_AF-A0A534AVI8-F1
#
_entry.id   AF-A0A534AVI8-F1
#
_cell.length_a   1.000
_cell.length_b   1.000
_cell.length_c   1.000
_cell.angle_alpha   90.00
_cell.angle_beta   90.00
_cell.angle_gamma   90.00
#
_symmetry.space_group_name_H-M   'P 1'
#
loop_
_entity.id
_entity.type
_entity.pdbx_description
1 polymer ?
#
loop_
_entity_poly.entity_id
_entity_poly.type
_entity_poly.pdbx_seq_one_letter_code
_entity_poly.pdbx_strand_id
1 'polypeptide(L)'
;MRALTLSAAITLLGSLAGCGQADAPRALDEIRARGELRVVTLNLPTCYYFGAQGAEGLEFELVRAYAARLRVKLAINALAN
;
A
#
# COMPACT_ATOMS: atom_id res chain seq x y z
N MET A 1 -49.35 -2.21 14.99
CA MET A 1 -48.14 -1.55 15.57
C MET A 1 -46.93 -2.46 15.68
N ARG A 2 -47.01 -3.68 16.23
CA ARG A 2 -45.85 -4.60 16.37
C ARG A 2 -45.14 -5.02 15.07
N ALA A 3 -45.89 -5.19 13.99
CA ALA A 3 -45.32 -5.53 12.67
C ALA A 3 -44.56 -4.33 12.04
N LEU A 4 -45.04 -3.11 12.26
CA LEU A 4 -44.42 -1.88 11.73
C LEU A 4 -43.07 -1.59 12.41
N THR A 5 -42.97 -1.88 13.71
CA THR A 5 -41.72 -1.76 14.47
C THR A 5 -40.67 -2.79 14.04
N LEU A 6 -41.09 -4.00 13.67
CA LEU A 6 -40.19 -5.05 13.18
C LEU A 6 -39.62 -4.70 11.80
N SER A 7 -40.44 -4.19 10.89
CA SER A 7 -39.98 -3.75 9.57
C SER A 7 -39.01 -2.58 9.66
N ALA A 8 -39.27 -1.60 10.55
CA ALA A 8 -38.37 -0.47 10.78
C ALA A 8 -37.02 -0.91 11.36
N ALA A 9 -37.00 -1.90 12.26
CA ALA A 9 -35.76 -2.45 12.81
C ALA A 9 -34.91 -3.16 11.75
N ILE A 10 -35.53 -3.92 10.84
CA ILE A 10 -34.82 -4.64 9.76
C ILE A 10 -34.18 -3.66 8.77
N THR A 11 -34.90 -2.59 8.39
CA THR A 11 -34.36 -1.55 7.49
C THR A 11 -33.22 -0.77 8.15
N LEU A 12 -33.32 -0.50 9.45
CA LEU A 12 -32.26 0.18 10.21
C LEU A 12 -31.00 -0.70 10.30
N LEU A 13 -31.12 -2.00 10.59
CA LEU A 13 -29.97 -2.92 10.61
C LEU A 13 -29.33 -3.09 9.21
N GLY A 14 -30.11 -3.08 8.13
CA GLY A 14 -29.60 -3.16 6.76
C GLY A 14 -28.75 -1.95 6.35
N SER A 15 -29.06 -0.77 6.88
CA SER A 15 -28.32 0.47 6.57
C SER A 15 -26.90 0.53 7.17
N LEU A 16 -26.57 -0.32 8.16
CA LEU A 16 -25.22 -0.41 8.72
C LEU A 16 -24.26 -1.26 7.88
N ALA A 17 -24.76 -2.08 6.95
CA ALA A 17 -23.93 -2.91 6.06
C ALA A 17 -23.43 -2.15 4.81
N GLY A 18 -23.85 -0.90 4.61
CA GLY A 18 -23.67 -0.14 3.37
C GLY A 18 -22.40 0.72 3.25
N CYS A 19 -21.47 0.66 4.20
CA CYS A 19 -20.24 1.47 4.16
C CYS A 19 -18.99 0.59 4.26
N GLY A 20 -18.56 0.03 3.13
CA GLY A 20 -17.27 -0.62 3.02
C GLY A 20 -17.13 -1.32 1.69
N GLN A 21 -16.68 -0.60 0.65
CA GLN A 21 -16.01 -1.26 -0.46
C GLN A 21 -14.74 -1.93 0.10
N ALA A 22 -14.88 -3.20 0.50
CA ALA A 22 -13.85 -3.99 1.16
C ALA A 22 -13.28 -5.11 0.27
N ASP A 23 -13.52 -5.05 -1.04
CA ASP A 23 -13.16 -6.15 -1.96
C ASP A 23 -11.86 -5.92 -2.75
N ALA A 24 -11.32 -4.71 -2.76
CA ALA A 24 -9.98 -4.48 -3.32
C ALA A 24 -8.93 -4.72 -2.22
N PRO A 25 -7.92 -5.59 -2.46
CA PRO A 25 -6.77 -5.68 -1.57
C PRO A 25 -6.20 -4.27 -1.33
N ARG A 26 -6.03 -3.89 -0.06
CA ARG A 26 -5.34 -2.63 0.23
C ARG A 26 -3.93 -2.77 -0.33
N ALA A 27 -3.36 -1.74 -0.93
CA ALA A 27 -2.04 -1.82 -1.59
C ALA A 27 -0.95 -2.48 -0.73
N LEU A 28 -1.03 -2.31 0.60
CA LEU A 28 -0.14 -2.99 1.56
C LEU A 28 -0.29 -4.52 1.57
N ASP A 29 -1.52 -5.03 1.46
CA ASP A 29 -1.80 -6.46 1.40
C ASP A 29 -1.25 -7.06 0.11
N GLU A 30 -1.33 -6.35 -1.01
CA GLU A 30 -0.70 -6.78 -2.28
C GLU A 30 0.83 -6.80 -2.19
N ILE A 31 1.43 -5.78 -1.55
CA ILE A 31 2.88 -5.74 -1.31
C ILE A 31 3.32 -6.92 -0.45
N ARG A 32 2.58 -7.23 0.61
CA ARG A 32 2.85 -8.37 1.49
C ARG A 32 2.65 -9.70 0.79
N ALA A 33 1.55 -9.88 0.07
CA ALA A 33 1.23 -11.09 -0.67
C ALA A 33 2.29 -11.41 -1.73
N ARG A 34 2.79 -10.38 -2.43
CA ARG A 34 3.87 -10.53 -3.41
C ARG A 34 5.26 -10.71 -2.77
N GLY A 35 5.44 -10.30 -1.51
CA GLY A 35 6.73 -10.33 -0.83
C GLY A 35 7.75 -9.33 -1.38
N GLU A 36 7.30 -8.30 -2.10
CA GLU A 36 8.16 -7.32 -2.76
C GLU A 36 7.54 -5.92 -2.84
N LEU A 37 8.25 -4.92 -2.35
CA LEU A 37 7.99 -3.50 -2.55
C LEU A 37 8.69 -3.03 -3.83
N ARG A 38 7.88 -2.65 -4.83
CA ARG A 38 8.37 -2.10 -6.11
C ARG A 38 8.25 -0.58 -6.08
N VAL A 39 9.35 0.12 -6.34
CA VAL A 39 9.41 1.58 -6.32
C VAL A 39 9.95 2.09 -7.66
N VAL A 40 9.26 3.08 -8.21
CA VAL A 40 9.74 3.85 -9.36
C VAL A 40 10.36 5.15 -8.85
N THR A 41 11.54 5.51 -9.35
CA THR A 41 12.27 6.72 -8.93
C THR A 41 13.04 7.31 -10.11
N LEU A 42 13.69 8.46 -9.89
CA LEU A 42 14.57 9.11 -10.87
C LEU A 42 16.04 8.80 -10.57
N ASN A 43 16.85 8.63 -11.62
CA ASN A 43 18.30 8.51 -11.47
C ASN A 43 18.95 9.88 -11.23
N LEU A 44 18.81 10.39 -10.01
CA LEU A 44 19.30 11.69 -9.57
C LEU A 44 20.00 11.56 -8.21
N PRO A 45 21.05 12.36 -7.91
CA PRO A 45 21.78 12.29 -6.64
C PRO A 45 20.92 12.44 -5.38
N THR A 46 19.77 13.13 -5.49
CA THR A 46 18.84 13.36 -4.37
C THR A 46 17.86 12.21 -4.15
N CYS A 47 17.64 11.35 -5.14
CA CYS A 47 16.63 10.29 -5.11
C CYS A 47 17.30 8.90 -5.03
N TYR A 48 17.84 8.44 -6.14
CA TYR A 48 18.54 7.16 -6.30
C TYR A 48 19.65 7.33 -7.33
N TYR A 49 20.85 6.81 -7.04
CA TYR A 49 21.94 6.70 -8.00
C TYR A 49 22.82 5.50 -7.67
N PHE A 50 23.69 5.11 -8.60
CA PHE A 50 24.71 4.08 -8.36
C PHE A 50 26.06 4.75 -8.09
N GLY A 51 26.49 4.71 -6.83
CA GLY A 51 27.79 5.20 -6.38
C GLY A 51 28.83 4.09 -6.29
N ALA A 52 29.98 4.40 -5.69
CA ALA A 52 31.10 3.45 -5.58
C ALA A 52 30.77 2.22 -4.73
N GLN A 53 29.80 2.34 -3.80
CA GLN A 53 29.39 1.27 -2.91
C GLN A 53 28.08 0.58 -3.35
N GLY A 54 27.56 0.95 -4.52
CA GLY A 54 26.31 0.42 -5.06
C GLY A 54 25.19 1.45 -5.05
N ALA A 55 23.96 1.01 -4.84
CA ALA A 55 22.79 1.88 -4.80
C ALA A 55 22.84 2.83 -3.58
N GLU A 56 22.66 4.12 -3.84
CA GLU A 56 22.74 5.21 -2.87
C GLU A 56 21.62 6.23 -3.12
N GLY A 57 21.42 7.19 -2.19
CA GLY A 57 20.43 8.28 -2.31
C GLY A 57 19.42 8.31 -1.17
N LEU A 58 18.93 9.51 -0.82
CA LEU A 58 18.04 9.70 0.34
C LEU A 58 16.75 8.87 0.23
N GLU A 59 16.10 8.90 -0.94
CA GLU A 59 14.87 8.14 -1.15
C GLU A 59 15.14 6.63 -1.17
N PHE A 60 16.29 6.21 -1.73
CA PHE A 60 16.71 4.81 -1.70
C PHE A 60 16.86 4.28 -0.26
N GLU A 61 17.53 5.03 0.61
CA GLU A 61 17.68 4.70 2.03
C GLU A 61 16.31 4.55 2.72
N LEU A 62 15.41 5.51 2.47
CA LEU A 62 14.07 5.52 3.05
C LEU A 62 13.25 4.29 2.64
N VAL A 63 13.19 3.99 1.33
CA VAL A 63 12.40 2.87 0.84
C VAL A 63 13.03 1.52 1.20
N ARG A 64 14.36 1.45 1.33
CA ARG A 64 15.06 0.26 1.84
C ARG A 64 14.71 -0.01 3.29
N ALA A 65 14.73 1.00 4.15
CA ALA A 65 14.29 0.87 5.53
C ALA A 65 12.82 0.47 5.63
N TYR A 66 11.96 1.01 4.76
CA TYR A 66 10.54 0.66 4.72
C TYR A 66 10.30 -0.79 4.27
N ALA A 67 10.97 -1.26 3.20
CA ALA A 67 10.90 -2.64 2.76
C ALA A 67 11.36 -3.62 3.85
N ALA A 68 12.45 -3.28 4.57
CA ALA A 68 12.94 -4.05 5.71
C ALA A 68 11.89 -4.11 6.85
N ARG A 69 11.26 -2.98 7.18
CA ARG A 69 10.16 -2.93 8.17
C ARG A 69 8.97 -3.78 7.76
N LEU A 70 8.64 -3.85 6.47
CA LEU A 70 7.59 -4.70 5.92
C LEU A 70 8.01 -6.18 5.79
N ARG A 71 9.31 -6.49 5.95
CA ARG A 71 9.91 -7.82 5.71
C ARG A 71 9.69 -8.33 4.28
N VAL A 72 9.80 -7.45 3.31
CA VAL A 72 9.68 -7.75 1.88
C VAL A 72 10.96 -7.36 1.13
N LYS A 73 11.15 -7.91 -0.06
CA LYS A 73 12.24 -7.50 -0.96
C LYS A 73 11.98 -6.09 -1.50
N LEU A 74 13.05 -5.35 -1.81
CA LEU A 74 12.96 -4.06 -2.50
C LEU A 74 13.35 -4.25 -3.97
N ALA A 75 12.53 -3.75 -4.89
CA ALA A 75 12.84 -3.65 -6.31
C ALA A 75 12.75 -2.18 -6.76
N ILE A 76 13.85 -1.62 -7.23
CA ILE A 76 13.94 -0.24 -7.73
C ILE A 76 13.89 -0.25 -9.25
N ASN A 77 13.03 0.60 -9.82
CA ASN A 77 13.01 0.91 -11.24
C ASN A 77 13.34 2.40 -11.40
N ALA A 78 14.56 2.71 -11.83
CA ALA A 78 14.97 4.06 -12.12
C ALA A 78 14.52 4.43 -13.55
N LEU A 79 13.77 5.53 -13.69
CA LEU A 79 13.46 6.08 -14.99
C LEU A 79 14.72 6.76 -15.56
N ALA A 80 15.02 6.48 -16.82
CA ALA A 80 16.03 7.21 -17.56
C ALA A 80 15.54 8.65 -17.76
N ASN A 81 16.45 9.61 -17.56
CA ASN A 81 16.25 10.99 -17.96
C ASN A 81 16.84 11.22 -19.36
#